data_AF-A0A3D4P911-F1
#
_entry.id   AF-A0A3D4P911-F1
#
_cell.length_a   1.000
_cell.length_b   1.000
_cell.length_c   1.000
_cell.angle_alpha   90.00
_cell.angle_beta   90.00
_cell.angle_gamma   90.00
#
_symmetry.space_group_name_H-M   'P 1'
#
loop_
_entity.id
_entity.type
_entity.pdbx_description
1 polymer ?
#
loop_
_entity_poly.entity_id
_entity_poly.type
_entity_poly.pdbx_seq_one_letter_code
_entity_poly.pdbx_strand_id
1 'polypeptide(L)' 'MIEKIIEFSAKNKYIVLIFVAAAIVGAVYAVRNIPLDAIPDLSDTQVII' A
#
# COMPACT_ATOMS: atom_id res chain seq x y z
N MET A 1 -15.08 11.53 18.01
CA MET A 1 -13.77 11.46 17.30
C MET A 1 -13.96 10.97 15.87
N ILE A 2 -14.46 9.74 15.67
CA ILE A 2 -14.82 9.19 14.34
C ILE A 2 -15.73 10.14 13.56
N GLU A 3 -16.78 10.66 14.20
CA GLU A 3 -17.71 11.62 13.59
C GLU A 3 -17.01 12.85 12.99
N LYS A 4 -16.04 13.43 13.71
CA LYS A 4 -15.25 14.58 13.23
C LYS A 4 -14.40 14.21 12.00
N ILE A 5 -13.89 12.98 11.93
CA ILE A 5 -13.12 12.49 10.77
C ILE A 5 -14.05 12.32 9.56
N ILE A 6 -15.24 11.76 9.78
CA ILE A 6 -16.25 11.58 8.72
C ILE A 6 -16.71 12.95 8.20
N GLU A 7 -17.00 13.89 9.10
CA GLU A 7 -17.42 15.25 8.74
C GLU A 7 -16.31 15.98 7.95
N PHE A 8 -15.06 15.91 8.42
CA PHE A 8 -13.91 16.44 7.70
C PHE A 8 -13.77 15.81 6.30
N SER A 9 -13.93 14.49 6.21
CA SER A 9 -13.79 13.75 4.94
C SER A 9 -14.90 14.13 3.95
N ALA A 10 -16.14 14.28 4.44
CA ALA A 10 -17.29 14.68 3.62
C ALA A 10 -17.16 16.13 3.12
N LYS A 11 -16.71 17.05 3.99
CA LYS A 11 -16.48 18.46 3.62
C LYS A 11 -15.35 18.62 2.61
N ASN A 12 -14.31 17.79 2.71
CA ASN A 12 -13.11 17.84 1.87
C ASN A 12 -13.07 16.72 0.83
N LYS A 13 -14.23 16.33 0.27
CA LYS A 13 -14.37 15.18 -0.65
C LYS A 13 -13.37 15.17 -1.80
N TYR A 14 -13.01 16.33 -2.36
CA TYR A 14 -12.03 16.41 -3.45
C TYR A 14 -10.62 16.04 -3.00
N ILE A 15 -10.19 16.50 -1.82
CA ILE A 15 -8.89 16.16 -1.24
C ILE A 15 -8.83 14.64 -0.98
N VAL A 16 -9.88 14.09 -0.37
CA VAL A 16 -9.98 12.65 -0.11
C VAL A 16 -9.88 11.85 -1.41
N LEU A 17 -10.60 12.25 -2.46
CA LEU A 17 -10.56 11.58 -3.76
C LEU A 17 -9.17 11.65 -4.41
N ILE A 18 -8.45 12.77 -4.30
CA ILE A 18 -7.09 12.90 -4.81
C ILE A 18 -6.15 11.94 -4.07
N PHE A 19 -6.22 11.87 -2.74
CA PHE A 19 -5.40 10.94 -1.97
C PHE A 19 -5.71 9.47 -2.31
N VAL A 20 -6.99 9.13 -2.48
CA VAL A 20 -7.40 7.79 -2.92
C VAL A 20 -6.85 7.48 -4.31
N ALA A 21 -6.95 8.42 -5.26
CA ALA A 21 -6.40 8.23 -6.60
C ALA A 21 -4.87 8.04 -6.58
N ALA A 22 -4.15 8.85 -5.80
CA ALA A 22 -2.72 8.70 -5.62
C ALA A 22 -2.36 7.34 -4.99
N ALA A 23 -3.12 6.89 -4.00
CA ALA A 23 -2.94 5.59 -3.37
C ALA A 23 -3.18 4.44 -4.36
N ILE A 24 -4.19 4.54 -5.24
CA ILE A 24 -4.45 3.55 -6.29
C ILE A 24 -3.28 3.49 -7.27
N VAL A 25 -2.76 4.65 -7.73
CA VAL A 25 -1.59 4.69 -8.62
C VAL A 25 -0.37 4.06 -7.95
N GLY A 26 -0.13 4.38 -6.67
CA GLY A 26 0.92 3.77 -5.87
C GLY A 26 0.75 2.25 -5.73
N ALA A 27 -0.48 1.77 -5.50
CA ALA A 27 -0.78 0.36 -5.41
C ALA A 27 -0.54 -0.37 -6.73
N VAL A 28 -0.98 0.19 -7.86
CA VAL A 28 -0.73 -0.39 -9.20
C VAL A 28 0.76 -0.43 -9.50
N TYR A 29 1.50 0.62 -9.16
CA TYR A 29 2.95 0.63 -9.27
C TYR A 29 3.58 -0.46 -8.40
N ALA A 30 3.21 -0.56 -7.12
CA ALA A 30 3.75 -1.57 -6.21
C ALA A 30 3.51 -2.99 -6.73
N VAL A 31 2.26 -3.32 -7.08
CA VAL A 31 1.90 -4.67 -7.57
C VAL A 31 2.69 -5.04 -8.84
N ARG A 32 2.98 -4.07 -9.71
CA ARG A 32 3.75 -4.32 -10.93
C ARG A 32 5.26 -4.45 -10.72
N ASN A 33 5.80 -3.88 -9.65
CA ASN A 33 7.24 -3.80 -9.41
C ASN A 33 7.73 -4.66 -8.24
N ILE A 34 6.83 -5.22 -7.42
CA ILE A 34 7.21 -6.16 -6.36
C ILE A 34 7.77 -7.42 -7.02
N PRO A 35 9.00 -7.86 -6.66
CA PRO A 35 9.54 -9.13 -7.13
C PRO A 35 8.67 -10.27 -6.62
N LEU A 36 8.20 -11.11 -7.53
CA LEU A 36 7.38 -12.27 -7.20
C LEU A 36 8.22 -13.53 -7.36
N ASP A 37 8.50 -14.19 -6.25
CA ASP A 37 9.15 -15.50 -6.24
C ASP A 37 8.10 -16.62 -6.26
N ALA A 38 8.42 -17.69 -6.98
CA ALA A 38 7.52 -18.84 -7.13
C ALA A 38 7.43 -19.69 -5.86
N ILE A 39 8.44 -19.60 -4.98
CA ILE A 39 8.56 -20.38 -3.75
C ILE A 39 9.05 -19.43 -2.65
N PRO A 40 8.49 -19.49 -1.42
CA PRO A 40 9.02 -18.72 -0.32
C PRO A 40 10.47 -19.13 -0.01
N ASP A 41 11.28 -18.21 0.51
CA ASP A 41 12.62 -18.56 0.97
C ASP A 41 12.51 -19.54 2.15
N LEU A 42 12.99 -20.76 1.91
CA LEU A 42 12.96 -21.88 2.85
C LEU A 42 14.37 -22.40 3.12
N SER A 43 15.41 -21.71 2.65
CA SER A 43 16.80 -22.16 2.81
C SER A 43 17.31 -21.82 4.20
N ASP A 44 17.95 -22.79 4.87
CA ASP A 44 18.68 -22.50 6.10
C ASP A 44 19.86 -21.56 5.81
N THR A 45 20.12 -20.63 6.73
CA THR A 45 21.23 -19.67 6.60
C THR A 45 22.57 -20.33 6.94
N GLN A 46 23.12 -21.08 5.98
CA GLN A 46 24.40 -21.78 6.15
C GLN A 46 25.59 -20.88 5.81
N VAL A 47 26.56 -20.76 6.74
CA VAL A 47 27.87 -20.14 6.51
C VAL A 47 28.91 -21.25 6.31
N ILE A 48 29.52 -21.30 5.13
CA ILE A 48 30.60 -22.25 4.80
C ILE A 48 31.95 -21.57 5.07
N ILE A 49 32.86 -22.25 5.77
CA ILE A 49 34.21 -21.78 6.16
C ILE A 49 35.26 -22.41 5.24
#